data_AF-A0AAP0LPK4-F1
#
_entry.id   AF-A0AAP0LPK4-F1
#
_cell.length_a   1.000
_cell.length_b   1.000
_cell.length_c   1.000
_cell.angle_alpha   90.00
_cell.angle_beta   90.00
_cell.angle_gamma   90.00
#
_symmetry.space_group_name_H-M   'P 1'
#
loop_
_entity.id
_entity.type
_entity.pdbx_description
1 polymer ?
#
loop_
_entity_poly.entity_id
_entity_poly.type
_entity_poly.pdbx_seq_one_letter_code
_entity_poly.pdbx_strand_id
1 'polypeptide(L)'
;MQFPLSIISSLVTVLTITLQALPIFTLSTCRSFCGNIPIKYPFGIDDGCGAVQFRQMLNCSADLFFITPSGGYKVQSIDYNKKTLTVYDPAMSTCSILQPHHDFIMTDIQSAIMPPSADTVFALLNCSIDSPVLNHYKNLCFNFSGHSCDELYGGCNAFRVFHLLSNSSPPCCFTGYDTVRYMSMNILDCSHYTSIINTDNLKGLGPLDWVYGIKLSYSLPDTGCERCSESGGTCGFDTETQGMMCLCSSSFNATRECGKNC
;
A
#
# COMPACT_ATOMS: atom_id res chain seq x y z
N MET A 1 82.98 19.81 -31.99
CA MET A 1 83.10 18.55 -31.22
C MET A 1 81.87 17.70 -31.51
N GLN A 2 82.04 16.37 -31.53
CA GLN A 2 81.19 15.30 -32.07
C GLN A 2 79.65 15.33 -31.89
N PHE A 3 78.98 14.69 -32.87
CA PHE A 3 77.63 14.07 -32.99
C PHE A 3 77.17 13.19 -31.78
N PRO A 4 75.89 12.72 -31.64
CA PRO A 4 74.97 12.30 -32.73
C PRO A 4 73.44 12.51 -32.58
N LEU A 5 72.76 12.24 -33.72
CA LEU A 5 71.34 11.93 -33.87
C LEU A 5 70.94 10.66 -33.10
N SER A 6 69.88 10.77 -32.29
CA SER A 6 68.83 9.76 -32.00
C SER A 6 68.04 10.38 -30.83
N ILE A 7 66.73 10.61 -30.86
CA ILE A 7 65.69 9.58 -30.75
C ILE A 7 64.40 10.25 -31.22
N ILE A 8 64.06 10.05 -32.49
CA ILE A 8 62.69 10.21 -32.99
C ILE A 8 61.94 8.96 -32.50
N SER A 9 61.52 8.92 -31.22
CA SER A 9 60.66 7.83 -30.70
C SER A 9 60.25 8.05 -29.24
N SER A 10 59.44 9.07 -28.92
CA SER A 10 58.73 9.11 -27.62
C SER A 10 57.47 9.98 -27.65
N LEU A 11 56.77 10.01 -28.79
CA LEU A 11 55.41 10.55 -28.91
C LEU A 11 54.36 9.43 -28.95
N VAL A 12 54.64 8.31 -28.29
CA VAL A 12 53.75 7.16 -28.19
C VAL A 12 53.84 6.65 -26.76
N THR A 13 52.69 6.39 -26.13
CA THR A 13 52.46 6.02 -24.72
C THR A 13 52.51 7.25 -23.79
N VAL A 14 51.43 7.73 -23.17
CA VAL A 14 50.38 7.00 -22.45
C VAL A 14 49.07 7.82 -22.54
N LEU A 15 48.22 7.52 -23.53
CA LEU A 15 46.80 7.86 -23.45
C LEU A 15 46.11 6.63 -22.83
N THR A 16 46.19 6.51 -21.51
CA THR A 16 45.36 5.57 -20.75
C THR A 16 43.92 6.02 -20.90
N ILE A 17 43.22 5.41 -21.85
CA ILE A 17 41.77 5.44 -21.97
C ILE A 17 41.25 4.77 -20.69
N THR A 18 40.88 5.58 -19.70
CA THR A 18 40.01 5.13 -18.62
C THR A 18 38.67 4.82 -19.25
N LEU A 19 38.48 3.55 -19.60
CA LEU A 19 37.17 2.99 -19.91
C LEU A 19 36.37 3.04 -18.61
N GLN A 20 35.85 4.21 -18.26
CA GLN A 20 34.80 4.32 -17.26
C GLN A 20 33.63 3.56 -17.86
N ALA A 21 33.37 2.37 -17.32
CA ALA A 21 32.13 1.66 -17.58
C ALA A 21 31.00 2.62 -17.22
N LEU A 22 30.39 3.22 -18.25
CA LEU A 22 29.09 3.87 -18.09
C LEU A 22 28.19 2.81 -17.46
N PRO A 23 27.51 3.10 -16.33
CA PRO A 23 26.51 2.18 -15.83
C PRO A 23 25.54 1.94 -16.98
N ILE A 24 25.46 0.68 -17.43
CA ILE A 24 24.38 0.24 -18.30
C ILE A 24 23.14 0.40 -17.42
N PHE A 25 22.51 1.57 -17.49
CA PHE A 25 21.13 1.70 -17.08
C PHE A 25 20.36 0.84 -18.06
N THR A 26 20.13 -0.41 -17.70
CA THR A 26 18.98 -1.12 -18.25
C THR A 26 17.80 -0.22 -17.90
N LEU A 27 17.27 0.49 -18.89
CA LEU A 27 16.03 1.23 -18.72
C LEU A 27 14.99 0.14 -18.46
N SER A 28 14.75 -0.19 -17.18
CA SER A 28 13.64 -1.06 -16.82
C SER A 28 12.39 -0.29 -17.25
N THR A 29 11.67 -0.83 -18.23
CA THR A 29 10.40 -0.27 -18.71
C THR A 29 9.41 -0.08 -17.56
N CYS A 30 9.57 -0.86 -16.49
CA CYS A 30 8.87 -0.72 -15.22
C CYS A 30 9.72 0.04 -14.20
N ARG A 31 9.14 1.10 -13.61
CA ARG A 31 9.70 1.77 -12.44
C ARG A 31 9.63 0.82 -11.24
N SER A 32 10.77 0.65 -10.58
CA SER A 32 10.93 -0.20 -9.40
C SER A 32 10.86 0.56 -8.07
N PHE A 33 10.62 1.87 -8.10
CA PHE A 33 10.48 2.71 -6.92
C PHE A 33 9.47 3.84 -7.16
N CYS A 34 8.76 4.22 -6.10
CA CYS A 34 7.97 5.44 -6.01
C CYS A 34 8.35 6.20 -4.74
N GLY A 35 9.06 7.32 -4.88
CA GLY A 35 9.73 7.95 -3.74
C GLY A 35 10.68 6.95 -3.07
N ASN A 36 10.44 6.68 -1.77
CA ASN A 36 11.25 5.74 -0.99
C ASN A 36 10.67 4.32 -0.93
N ILE A 37 9.55 4.05 -1.61
CA ILE A 37 8.88 2.75 -1.55
C ILE A 37 9.32 1.90 -2.75
N PRO A 38 9.98 0.75 -2.53
CA PRO A 38 10.29 -0.19 -3.59
C PRO A 38 9.00 -0.81 -4.14
N ILE A 39 8.87 -0.85 -5.47
CA ILE A 39 7.79 -1.49 -6.20
C ILE A 39 8.32 -2.80 -6.78
N LYS A 40 7.78 -3.91 -6.28
CA LYS A 40 8.06 -5.28 -6.73
C LYS A 40 6.75 -5.98 -7.05
N TYR A 41 6.87 -7.04 -7.85
CA TYR A 41 5.78 -7.98 -8.11
C TYR A 41 5.09 -8.38 -6.78
N PRO A 42 3.74 -8.39 -6.70
CA PRO A 42 2.78 -8.28 -7.82
C PRO A 42 2.50 -6.88 -8.31
N PHE A 43 2.91 -5.87 -7.57
CA PHE A 43 2.52 -4.50 -7.87
C PHE A 43 3.29 -3.96 -9.07
N GLY A 44 2.61 -3.16 -9.87
CA GLY A 44 3.19 -2.34 -10.92
C GLY A 44 2.57 -0.94 -10.86
N ILE A 45 3.38 0.07 -11.18
CA ILE A 45 2.92 1.47 -11.26
C ILE A 45 2.89 2.00 -12.70
N ASP A 46 3.50 1.26 -13.62
CA ASP A 46 3.45 1.51 -15.05
C ASP A 46 2.55 0.48 -15.71
N ASP A 47 1.83 0.88 -16.76
CA ASP A 47 0.90 -0.02 -17.43
C ASP A 47 1.67 -1.15 -18.14
N GLY A 48 1.16 -2.37 -18.01
CA GLY A 48 1.84 -3.58 -18.46
C GLY A 48 2.89 -4.15 -17.48
N CYS A 49 3.10 -3.52 -16.32
CA CYS A 49 4.03 -4.02 -15.30
C CYS A 49 3.31 -4.69 -14.12
N GLY A 50 3.95 -5.69 -13.52
CA GLY A 50 3.40 -6.43 -12.38
C GLY A 50 2.36 -7.46 -12.81
N ALA A 51 1.49 -7.85 -11.89
CA ALA A 51 0.44 -8.81 -12.15
C ALA A 51 -0.85 -8.11 -12.59
N VAL A 52 -1.51 -8.63 -13.63
CA VAL A 52 -2.67 -7.99 -14.27
C VAL A 52 -3.81 -7.71 -13.31
N GLN A 53 -4.02 -8.58 -12.31
CA GLN A 53 -5.06 -8.41 -11.29
C GLN A 53 -4.78 -7.24 -10.33
N PHE A 54 -3.55 -6.72 -10.29
CA PHE A 54 -3.18 -5.51 -9.53
C PHE A 54 -3.05 -4.25 -10.40
N ARG A 55 -3.39 -4.36 -11.70
CA ARG A 55 -3.34 -3.24 -12.65
C ARG A 55 -4.15 -2.07 -12.11
N GLN A 56 -3.58 -0.86 -12.19
CA GLN A 56 -4.21 0.41 -11.78
C GLN A 56 -4.60 0.48 -10.29
N MET A 57 -4.16 -0.45 -9.44
CA MET A 57 -4.40 -0.36 -8.00
C MET A 57 -3.48 0.63 -7.30
N LEU A 58 -2.29 0.88 -7.86
CA LEU A 58 -1.35 1.86 -7.35
C LEU A 58 -1.11 2.98 -8.35
N ASN A 59 -1.02 4.20 -7.86
CA ASN A 59 -0.59 5.37 -8.61
C ASN A 59 0.66 5.97 -7.97
N CYS A 60 1.67 6.22 -8.79
CA CYS A 60 2.88 6.90 -8.37
C CYS A 60 2.97 8.29 -9.00
N SER A 61 2.89 9.32 -8.16
CA SER A 61 3.23 10.70 -8.50
C SER A 61 4.51 11.10 -7.75
N ALA A 62 4.41 11.93 -6.70
CA ALA A 62 5.52 12.16 -5.77
C ALA A 62 5.55 11.11 -4.63
N ASP A 63 4.36 10.75 -4.15
CA ASP A 63 4.11 9.66 -3.22
C ASP A 63 3.35 8.53 -3.92
N LEU A 64 3.36 7.35 -3.29
CA LEU A 64 2.60 6.19 -3.74
C LEU A 64 1.20 6.19 -3.11
N PHE A 65 0.17 5.98 -3.93
CA PHE A 65 -1.21 5.91 -3.49
C PHE A 65 -1.86 4.60 -3.92
N PHE A 66 -2.63 4.00 -3.02
CA PHE A 66 -3.57 2.92 -3.31
C PHE A 66 -4.90 3.54 -3.74
N ILE A 67 -5.36 3.20 -4.94
CA ILE A 67 -6.53 3.81 -5.56
C ILE A 67 -7.74 2.92 -5.36
N THR A 68 -8.84 3.49 -4.87
CA THR A 68 -10.12 2.81 -4.70
C THR A 68 -11.26 3.71 -5.21
N PRO A 69 -12.50 3.21 -5.35
CA PRO A 69 -13.65 4.04 -5.67
C PRO A 69 -13.89 5.21 -4.70
N SER A 70 -13.48 5.07 -3.44
CA SER A 70 -13.63 6.12 -2.41
C SER A 70 -12.50 7.14 -2.39
N GLY A 71 -11.42 6.92 -3.14
CA GLY A 71 -10.30 7.87 -3.22
C GLY A 71 -8.92 7.21 -3.26
N GLY A 72 -7.89 8.05 -3.19
CA GLY A 72 -6.49 7.65 -3.14
C GLY A 72 -5.94 7.68 -1.72
N TYR A 73 -5.42 6.56 -1.26
CA TYR A 73 -4.93 6.35 0.11
C TYR A 73 -3.41 6.28 0.09
N LYS A 74 -2.73 7.13 0.86
CA LYS A 74 -1.26 7.18 0.83
C LYS A 74 -0.70 5.87 1.36
N VAL A 75 0.13 5.20 0.57
CA VAL A 75 0.82 3.99 0.99
C VAL A 75 1.94 4.39 1.94
N GLN A 76 1.90 3.88 3.17
CA GLN A 76 2.94 4.09 4.18
C GLN A 76 4.08 3.09 3.99
N SER A 77 3.74 1.81 3.74
CA SER A 77 4.72 0.73 3.61
C SER A 77 4.16 -0.47 2.88
N ILE A 78 5.04 -1.22 2.22
CA ILE A 78 4.75 -2.53 1.63
C ILE A 78 5.74 -3.55 2.22
N ASP A 79 5.22 -4.59 2.86
CA ASP A 79 6.01 -5.73 3.35
C ASP A 79 5.76 -6.93 2.41
N TYR A 80 6.74 -7.18 1.55
CA TYR A 80 6.68 -8.25 0.55
C TYR A 80 6.77 -9.66 1.16
N ASN A 81 7.37 -9.80 2.33
CA ASN A 81 7.52 -11.09 3.00
C ASN A 81 6.21 -11.48 3.70
N LYS A 82 5.60 -10.52 4.39
CA LYS A 82 4.29 -10.69 5.05
C LYS A 82 3.11 -10.58 4.09
N LYS A 83 3.36 -10.12 2.86
CA LYS A 83 2.34 -9.82 1.85
C LYS A 83 1.29 -8.82 2.36
N THR A 84 1.78 -7.73 2.94
CA THR A 84 0.91 -6.68 3.48
C THR A 84 1.26 -5.30 2.92
N LEU A 85 0.25 -4.46 2.73
CA LEU A 85 0.37 -3.07 2.33
C LEU A 85 -0.39 -2.20 3.33
N THR A 86 0.27 -1.24 3.95
CA THR A 86 -0.35 -0.32 4.91
C THR A 86 -0.63 1.01 4.24
N VAL A 87 -1.86 1.50 4.36
CA VAL A 87 -2.29 2.80 3.87
C VAL A 87 -2.80 3.70 4.98
N TYR A 88 -2.75 5.00 4.72
CA TYR A 88 -3.37 6.03 5.54
C TYR A 88 -4.51 6.68 4.78
N ASP A 89 -5.68 6.75 5.41
CA ASP A 89 -6.77 7.59 4.93
C ASP A 89 -6.65 9.00 5.54
N PRO A 90 -6.44 10.06 4.74
CA PRO A 90 -6.50 11.43 5.26
C PRO A 90 -7.89 11.85 5.77
N ALA A 91 -8.96 11.18 5.35
CA ALA A 91 -10.34 11.45 5.73
C ALA A 91 -10.83 10.64 6.94
N MET A 92 -10.01 9.74 7.50
CA MET A 92 -10.36 9.08 8.77
C MET A 92 -9.95 9.95 9.95
N SER A 93 -10.71 9.88 11.03
CA SER A 93 -10.35 10.56 12.27
C SER A 93 -9.17 9.87 12.96
N THR A 94 -8.43 10.60 13.78
CA THR A 94 -7.34 10.10 14.63
C THR A 94 -7.47 10.68 16.04
N CYS A 95 -6.60 10.26 16.95
CA CYS A 95 -6.63 10.77 18.32
C CYS A 95 -6.45 12.30 18.44
N SER A 96 -5.84 12.92 17.43
CA SER A 96 -5.54 14.35 17.39
C SER A 96 -6.40 15.16 16.41
N ILE A 97 -7.03 14.50 15.44
CA ILE A 97 -7.77 15.18 14.37
C ILE A 97 -9.13 14.49 14.19
N LEU A 98 -10.20 15.28 14.25
CA LEU A 98 -11.52 14.83 13.86
C LEU A 98 -11.73 15.17 12.38
N GLN A 99 -11.96 14.15 11.55
CA GLN A 99 -12.25 14.31 10.13
C GLN A 99 -13.74 14.17 9.87
N PRO A 100 -14.29 14.77 8.81
CA PRO A 100 -15.71 14.66 8.46
C PRO A 100 -16.09 13.24 8.00
N HIS A 101 -17.38 13.03 7.76
CA HIS A 101 -17.93 11.78 7.26
C HIS A 101 -17.24 11.33 5.95
N HIS A 102 -16.75 10.08 5.94
CA HIS A 102 -16.15 9.44 4.78
C HIS A 102 -16.35 7.92 4.83
N ASP A 103 -16.54 7.29 3.69
CA ASP A 103 -16.68 5.83 3.56
C ASP A 103 -15.41 5.23 2.93
N PHE A 104 -14.86 4.18 3.54
CA PHE A 104 -13.77 3.40 2.93
C PHE A 104 -14.35 2.31 2.02
N ILE A 105 -14.37 2.58 0.71
CA ILE A 105 -14.96 1.70 -0.31
C ILE A 105 -13.88 1.15 -1.23
N MET A 106 -13.85 -0.18 -1.39
CA MET A 106 -13.02 -0.90 -2.36
C MET A 106 -13.91 -1.63 -3.37
N THR A 107 -13.38 -1.94 -4.56
CA THR A 107 -14.10 -2.80 -5.52
C THR A 107 -14.19 -4.25 -5.02
N ASP A 108 -15.07 -5.06 -5.62
CA ASP A 108 -15.15 -6.49 -5.30
C ASP A 108 -13.84 -7.23 -5.59
N ILE A 109 -13.14 -6.86 -6.66
CA ILE A 109 -11.81 -7.42 -6.96
C ILE A 109 -10.82 -7.03 -5.87
N GLN A 110 -10.72 -5.73 -5.55
CA GLN A 110 -9.80 -5.23 -4.53
C GLN A 110 -10.03 -5.88 -3.17
N SER A 111 -11.29 -5.97 -2.73
CA SER A 111 -11.63 -6.59 -1.45
C SER A 111 -11.43 -8.12 -1.46
N ALA A 112 -11.45 -8.77 -2.62
CA ALA A 112 -11.15 -10.20 -2.72
C ALA A 112 -9.64 -10.49 -2.70
N ILE A 113 -8.81 -9.70 -3.41
CA ILE A 113 -7.37 -9.98 -3.54
C ILE A 113 -6.50 -9.20 -2.55
N MET A 114 -7.02 -8.10 -1.99
CA MET A 114 -6.36 -7.22 -1.03
C MET A 114 -7.29 -6.80 0.14
N PRO A 115 -8.00 -7.71 0.82
CA PRO A 115 -8.83 -7.32 1.96
C PRO A 115 -7.99 -6.67 3.08
N PRO A 116 -8.58 -5.75 3.87
CA PRO A 116 -8.01 -5.39 5.17
C PRO A 116 -7.71 -6.63 6.01
N SER A 117 -6.55 -6.64 6.65
CA SER A 117 -6.08 -7.74 7.47
C SER A 117 -6.93 -7.88 8.73
N ALA A 118 -6.94 -9.08 9.31
CA ALA A 118 -7.74 -9.38 10.50
C ALA A 118 -7.39 -8.51 11.73
N ASP A 119 -6.17 -7.97 11.79
CA ASP A 119 -5.72 -7.05 12.84
C ASP A 119 -5.92 -5.56 12.46
N THR A 120 -6.69 -5.28 11.42
CA THR A 120 -7.22 -3.94 11.12
C THR A 120 -8.64 -3.83 11.66
N VAL A 121 -8.83 -2.97 12.65
CA VAL A 121 -10.12 -2.71 13.28
C VAL A 121 -10.63 -1.34 12.88
N PHE A 122 -11.90 -1.27 12.46
CA PHE A 122 -12.60 -0.03 12.20
C PHE A 122 -13.38 0.37 13.45
N ALA A 123 -13.28 1.62 13.86
CA ALA A 123 -14.09 2.18 14.93
C ALA A 123 -15.09 3.17 14.36
N LEU A 124 -16.37 2.86 14.53
CA LEU A 124 -17.49 3.73 14.18
C LEU A 124 -17.74 4.67 15.36
N LEU A 125 -17.73 5.97 15.10
CA LEU A 125 -17.74 7.02 16.12
C LEU A 125 -18.99 7.90 15.97
N ASN A 126 -19.45 8.37 17.13
CA ASN A 126 -20.60 9.22 17.33
C ASN A 126 -21.80 8.71 16.51
N CYS A 127 -22.18 7.46 16.82
CA CYS A 127 -23.32 6.78 16.23
C CYS A 127 -24.60 7.17 16.96
N SER A 128 -25.71 7.23 16.22
CA SER A 128 -27.04 7.36 16.78
C SER A 128 -27.40 6.18 17.67
N ILE A 129 -28.24 6.40 18.69
CA ILE A 129 -28.74 5.33 19.55
C ILE A 129 -29.61 4.32 18.79
N ASP A 130 -30.18 4.74 17.66
CA ASP A 130 -31.00 3.91 16.77
C ASP A 130 -30.16 3.17 15.71
N SER A 131 -28.83 3.35 15.74
CA SER A 131 -27.90 2.72 14.81
C SER A 131 -28.10 1.19 14.73
N PRO A 132 -28.08 0.58 13.52
CA PRO A 132 -28.23 -0.86 13.37
C PRO A 132 -27.18 -1.66 14.15
N VAL A 133 -25.95 -1.16 14.27
CA VAL A 133 -24.87 -1.85 14.99
C VAL A 133 -25.01 -1.77 16.52
N LEU A 134 -25.91 -0.95 17.04
CA LEU A 134 -26.26 -0.96 18.47
C LEU A 134 -27.49 -1.81 18.78
N ASN A 135 -28.30 -2.07 17.75
CA ASN A 135 -29.58 -2.75 17.84
C ASN A 135 -29.51 -4.13 17.17
N HIS A 136 -30.01 -4.24 15.94
CA HIS A 136 -30.19 -5.51 15.24
C HIS A 136 -28.88 -6.26 14.96
N TYR A 137 -27.80 -5.53 14.69
CA TYR A 137 -26.48 -6.06 14.34
C TYR A 137 -25.44 -5.86 15.45
N LYS A 138 -25.87 -5.87 16.72
CA LYS A 138 -24.99 -5.69 17.89
C LYS A 138 -23.83 -6.67 17.96
N ASN A 139 -23.99 -7.88 17.41
CA ASN A 139 -22.95 -8.90 17.36
C ASN A 139 -21.78 -8.56 16.44
N LEU A 140 -21.91 -7.55 15.57
CA LEU A 140 -20.81 -7.05 14.73
C LEU A 140 -19.86 -6.12 15.49
N CYS A 141 -20.28 -5.64 16.67
CA CYS A 141 -19.45 -4.85 17.55
C CYS A 141 -18.69 -5.74 18.53
N PHE A 142 -17.40 -5.46 18.70
CA PHE A 142 -16.56 -6.18 19.64
C PHE A 142 -15.60 -5.25 20.38
N ASN A 143 -14.92 -5.78 21.39
CA ASN A 143 -13.75 -5.15 21.98
C ASN A 143 -12.51 -5.89 21.48
N PHE A 144 -11.41 -5.17 21.22
CA PHE A 144 -10.15 -5.78 20.80
C PHE A 144 -9.09 -5.54 21.87
N SER A 145 -8.26 -6.53 22.18
CA SER A 145 -7.13 -6.41 23.11
C SER A 145 -7.43 -5.79 24.49
N GLY A 146 -8.70 -5.83 24.93
CA GLY A 146 -9.17 -5.23 26.19
C GLY A 146 -9.61 -3.76 26.08
N HIS A 147 -9.52 -3.15 24.89
CA HIS A 147 -9.91 -1.77 24.65
C HIS A 147 -11.41 -1.63 24.37
N SER A 148 -11.98 -0.53 24.86
CA SER A 148 -13.38 -0.16 24.65
C SER A 148 -13.50 1.21 23.99
N CYS A 149 -14.68 1.52 23.47
CA CYS A 149 -14.98 2.83 22.92
C CYS A 149 -14.85 3.96 23.96
N ASP A 150 -15.17 3.70 25.23
CA ASP A 150 -15.06 4.70 26.29
C ASP A 150 -13.60 5.12 26.52
N GLU A 151 -12.67 4.17 26.42
CA GLU A 151 -11.24 4.47 26.46
C GLU A 151 -10.83 5.36 25.29
N LEU A 152 -11.33 5.06 24.08
CA LEU A 152 -11.05 5.85 22.89
C LEU A 152 -11.55 7.30 23.02
N TYR A 153 -12.81 7.50 23.43
CA TYR A 153 -13.36 8.84 23.63
C TYR A 153 -12.69 9.61 24.77
N GLY A 154 -12.34 8.92 25.87
CA GLY A 154 -11.69 9.54 27.02
C GLY A 154 -10.22 9.85 26.80
N GLY A 155 -9.51 9.01 26.03
CA GLY A 155 -8.07 9.11 25.79
C GLY A 155 -7.68 10.07 24.67
N CYS A 156 -8.60 10.38 23.74
CA CYS A 156 -8.29 11.18 22.56
C CYS A 156 -8.86 12.59 22.58
N ASN A 157 -7.98 13.58 22.42
CA ASN A 157 -8.35 15.00 22.41
C ASN A 157 -9.38 15.34 21.35
N ALA A 158 -9.26 14.77 20.15
CA ALA A 158 -10.21 15.00 19.05
C ALA A 158 -11.63 14.51 19.36
N PHE A 159 -11.77 13.48 20.20
CA PHE A 159 -13.04 12.83 20.48
C PHE A 159 -13.72 13.34 21.74
N ARG A 160 -13.02 14.13 22.56
CA ARG A 160 -13.60 14.78 23.74
C ARG A 160 -14.74 15.75 23.39
N VAL A 161 -14.79 16.28 22.17
CA VAL A 161 -15.89 17.14 21.72
C VAL A 161 -17.25 16.46 21.86
N PHE A 162 -17.30 15.14 21.70
CA PHE A 162 -18.53 14.38 21.82
C PHE A 162 -19.07 14.33 23.25
N HIS A 163 -18.18 14.28 24.24
CA HIS A 163 -18.53 14.38 25.65
C HIS A 163 -19.00 15.78 26.08
N LEU A 164 -18.61 16.81 25.34
CA LEU A 164 -19.05 18.18 25.64
C LEU A 164 -20.48 18.43 25.13
N LEU A 165 -20.91 17.67 24.12
CA LEU A 165 -22.23 17.82 23.48
C LEU A 165 -23.31 16.98 24.18
N SER A 166 -22.93 15.88 24.82
CA SER A 166 -23.83 15.01 25.60
C SER A 166 -23.23 14.69 26.96
N ASN A 167 -24.05 14.65 28.02
CA ASN A 167 -23.64 14.23 29.38
C ASN A 167 -23.15 12.76 29.48
N SER A 168 -23.03 12.06 28.35
CA SER A 168 -22.52 10.69 28.19
C SER A 168 -21.73 10.58 26.89
N SER A 169 -20.78 9.64 26.79
CA SER A 169 -20.18 9.26 25.50
C SER A 169 -21.28 8.89 24.51
N PRO A 170 -21.29 9.41 23.27
CA PRO A 170 -22.18 8.86 22.27
C PRO A 170 -21.78 7.42 21.96
N PRO A 171 -22.71 6.59 21.49
CA PRO A 171 -22.41 5.23 21.10
C PRO A 171 -21.27 5.12 20.09
N CYS A 172 -20.54 4.01 20.18
CA CYS A 172 -19.45 3.65 19.27
C CYS A 172 -19.41 2.12 19.13
N CYS A 173 -18.79 1.66 18.04
CA CYS A 173 -18.66 0.25 17.72
C CYS A 173 -17.32 -0.02 17.07
N PHE A 174 -16.50 -0.90 17.66
CA PHE A 174 -15.38 -1.49 16.94
C PHE A 174 -15.87 -2.67 16.12
N THR A 175 -15.46 -2.74 14.87
CA THR A 175 -15.95 -3.71 13.91
C THR A 175 -14.87 -4.05 12.86
N GLY A 176 -15.13 -5.09 12.07
CA GLY A 176 -14.26 -5.49 10.96
C GLY A 176 -14.62 -4.80 9.65
N TYR A 177 -13.79 -5.00 8.63
CA TYR A 177 -14.03 -4.43 7.31
C TYR A 177 -15.35 -4.90 6.67
N ASP A 178 -15.78 -6.14 6.91
CA ASP A 178 -17.02 -6.67 6.33
C ASP A 178 -18.23 -5.79 6.67
N THR A 179 -18.31 -5.28 7.90
CA THR A 179 -19.39 -4.38 8.33
C THR A 179 -19.41 -3.09 7.51
N VAL A 180 -18.26 -2.41 7.39
CA VAL A 180 -18.17 -1.12 6.67
C VAL A 180 -18.17 -1.29 5.15
N ARG A 181 -17.87 -2.49 4.65
CA ARG A 181 -18.02 -2.87 3.24
C ARG A 181 -19.49 -2.95 2.85
N TYR A 182 -20.34 -3.56 3.69
CA TYR A 182 -21.74 -3.81 3.36
C TYR A 182 -22.69 -2.70 3.84
N MET A 183 -22.30 -1.95 4.86
CA MET A 183 -23.09 -0.86 5.41
C MET A 183 -22.25 0.42 5.43
N SER A 184 -22.66 1.41 4.64
CA SER A 184 -22.03 2.73 4.66
C SER A 184 -22.27 3.41 6.01
N MET A 185 -21.48 4.43 6.31
CA MET A 185 -21.61 5.24 7.53
C MET A 185 -23.01 5.85 7.69
N ASN A 186 -23.66 6.22 6.58
CA ASN A 186 -25.06 6.66 6.58
C ASN A 186 -26.05 5.57 7.00
N ILE A 187 -25.85 4.32 6.55
CA ILE A 187 -26.70 3.17 6.96
C ILE A 187 -26.46 2.84 8.44
N LEU A 188 -25.20 2.91 8.86
CA LEU A 188 -24.78 2.70 10.24
C LEU A 188 -25.22 3.84 11.16
N ASP A 189 -25.69 4.97 10.61
CA ASP A 189 -26.05 6.19 11.34
C ASP A 189 -24.93 6.65 12.29
N CYS A 190 -23.70 6.63 11.75
CA CYS A 190 -22.48 7.07 12.42
C CYS A 190 -21.86 8.24 11.64
N SER A 191 -21.28 9.20 12.35
CA SER A 191 -20.80 10.44 11.72
C SER A 191 -19.33 10.40 11.34
N HIS A 192 -18.52 9.59 12.03
CA HIS A 192 -17.08 9.52 11.79
C HIS A 192 -16.58 8.11 11.96
N TYR A 193 -15.45 7.79 11.34
CA TYR A 193 -14.76 6.55 11.61
C TYR A 193 -13.27 6.79 11.84
N THR A 194 -12.63 5.84 12.50
CA THR A 194 -11.18 5.70 12.54
C THR A 194 -10.81 4.24 12.31
N SER A 195 -9.53 3.98 12.02
CA SER A 195 -9.04 2.62 11.87
C SER A 195 -7.69 2.44 12.56
N ILE A 196 -7.51 1.27 13.16
CA ILE A 196 -6.37 0.91 13.99
C ILE A 196 -5.80 -0.40 13.46
N ILE A 197 -4.48 -0.48 13.33
CA ILE A 197 -3.77 -1.67 12.88
C ILE A 197 -2.90 -2.25 14.01
N ASN A 198 -2.41 -3.47 13.81
CA ASN A 198 -1.51 -4.14 14.75
C ASN A 198 -2.15 -4.35 16.13
N THR A 199 -3.47 -4.59 16.15
CA THR A 199 -4.30 -4.62 17.36
C THR A 199 -3.84 -5.67 18.39
N ASP A 200 -3.25 -6.78 17.93
CA ASP A 200 -2.69 -7.82 18.78
C ASP A 200 -1.58 -7.31 19.72
N ASN A 201 -0.89 -6.23 19.34
CA ASN A 201 0.22 -5.63 20.09
C ASN A 201 -0.18 -4.39 20.91
N LEU A 202 -1.48 -4.07 20.98
CA LEU A 202 -1.93 -2.85 21.67
C LEU A 202 -2.31 -3.06 23.14
N LYS A 203 -2.30 -4.30 23.63
CA LYS A 203 -2.70 -4.59 25.02
C LYS A 203 -1.88 -3.76 26.02
N GLY A 204 -2.57 -2.91 26.79
CA GLY A 204 -1.97 -2.05 27.80
C GLY A 204 -1.44 -0.71 27.27
N LEU A 205 -1.61 -0.41 25.98
CA LEU A 205 -1.31 0.89 25.38
C LEU A 205 -2.59 1.72 25.23
N GLY A 206 -2.51 3.01 25.51
CA GLY A 206 -3.65 3.91 25.36
C GLY A 206 -3.86 4.39 23.91
N PRO A 207 -5.02 4.97 23.58
CA PRO A 207 -5.34 5.45 22.24
C PRO A 207 -4.33 6.43 21.61
N LEU A 208 -3.60 7.17 22.43
CA LEU A 208 -2.53 8.08 21.97
C LEU A 208 -1.34 7.33 21.36
N ASP A 209 -1.08 6.11 21.80
CA ASP A 209 0.04 5.27 21.37
C ASP A 209 -0.37 4.22 20.32
N TRP A 210 -1.65 4.22 19.90
CA TRP A 210 -2.14 3.30 18.88
C TRP A 210 -1.64 3.67 17.48
N VAL A 211 -1.55 2.66 16.61
CA VAL A 211 -1.14 2.85 15.21
C VAL A 211 -2.38 2.99 14.34
N TYR A 212 -2.64 4.21 13.86
CA TYR A 212 -3.76 4.53 13.00
C TYR A 212 -3.45 4.29 11.51
N GLY A 213 -4.31 3.55 10.83
CA GLY A 213 -4.14 3.18 9.42
C GLY A 213 -4.99 1.99 9.03
N ILE A 214 -4.87 1.58 7.78
CA ILE A 214 -5.53 0.40 7.23
C ILE A 214 -4.45 -0.52 6.68
N LYS A 215 -4.33 -1.73 7.22
CA LYS A 215 -3.39 -2.73 6.72
C LYS A 215 -4.14 -3.70 5.83
N LEU A 216 -3.73 -3.80 4.58
CA LEU A 216 -4.28 -4.72 3.58
C LEU A 216 -3.38 -5.94 3.50
N SER A 217 -3.96 -7.15 3.49
CA SER A 217 -3.25 -8.38 3.15
C SER A 217 -3.52 -8.72 1.70
N TYR A 218 -2.47 -8.92 0.90
CA TYR A 218 -2.63 -9.23 -0.51
C TYR A 218 -2.27 -10.68 -0.85
N SER A 219 -3.04 -11.28 -1.75
CA SER A 219 -2.79 -12.63 -2.23
C SER A 219 -2.22 -12.63 -3.64
N LEU A 220 -1.29 -13.56 -3.87
CA LEU A 220 -0.61 -13.76 -5.14
C LEU A 220 -1.14 -15.05 -5.75
N PRO A 221 -1.93 -15.01 -6.84
CA PRO A 221 -2.09 -16.20 -7.66
C PRO A 221 -0.72 -16.55 -8.26
N ASP A 222 -0.43 -17.84 -8.35
CA ASP A 222 0.78 -18.31 -9.02
C ASP A 222 0.65 -18.08 -10.54
N THR A 223 1.17 -16.95 -11.01
CA THR A 223 1.17 -16.61 -12.43
C THR A 223 2.49 -16.98 -13.12
N GLY A 224 3.38 -17.73 -12.46
CA GLY A 224 4.66 -18.14 -13.06
C GLY A 224 5.69 -17.01 -13.23
N CYS A 225 5.57 -15.91 -12.47
CA CYS A 225 6.53 -14.80 -12.48
C CYS A 225 7.94 -15.19 -11.98
N GLU A 226 8.04 -16.27 -11.21
CA GLU A 226 9.31 -16.77 -10.67
C GLU A 226 10.35 -17.03 -11.78
N ARG A 227 9.98 -17.80 -12.82
CA ARG A 227 10.88 -18.11 -13.95
C ARG A 227 11.35 -16.87 -14.70
N CYS A 228 10.44 -15.91 -14.90
CA CYS A 228 10.78 -14.64 -15.55
C CYS A 228 11.83 -13.89 -14.73
N SER A 229 11.61 -13.78 -13.41
CA SER A 229 12.51 -13.09 -12.49
C SER A 229 13.89 -13.78 -12.41
N GLU A 230 13.92 -15.11 -12.35
CA GLU A 230 15.15 -15.91 -12.34
C GLU A 230 15.98 -15.76 -13.62
N SER A 231 15.31 -15.59 -14.76
CA SER A 231 15.96 -15.35 -16.05
C SER A 231 16.49 -13.92 -16.23
N GLY A 232 16.29 -13.04 -15.24
CA GLY A 232 16.69 -11.63 -15.27
C GLY A 232 15.66 -10.70 -15.92
N GLY A 233 14.45 -11.20 -16.19
CA GLY A 233 13.33 -10.42 -16.71
C GLY A 233 12.50 -9.75 -15.64
N THR A 234 11.63 -8.83 -16.05
CA THR A 234 10.61 -8.19 -15.21
C THR A 234 9.23 -8.72 -15.57
N CYS A 235 8.45 -9.12 -14.57
CA CYS A 235 7.10 -9.63 -14.80
C CYS A 235 6.13 -8.51 -15.17
N GLY A 236 5.31 -8.78 -16.17
CA GLY A 236 4.32 -7.87 -16.69
C GLY A 236 3.16 -8.60 -17.37
N PHE A 237 2.40 -7.82 -18.12
CA PHE A 237 1.30 -8.31 -18.95
C PHE A 237 1.15 -7.44 -20.18
N ASP A 238 0.57 -8.01 -21.22
CA ASP A 238 0.21 -7.28 -22.43
C ASP A 238 -1.02 -6.40 -22.17
N THR A 239 -0.93 -5.11 -22.45
CA THR A 239 -1.98 -4.14 -22.06
C THR A 239 -3.29 -4.30 -22.83
N GLU A 240 -3.24 -4.92 -24.01
CA GLU A 240 -4.39 -5.15 -24.90
C GLU A 240 -5.07 -6.48 -24.57
N THR A 241 -4.29 -7.56 -24.54
CA THR A 241 -4.78 -8.94 -24.34
C THR A 241 -4.85 -9.36 -22.89
N GLN A 242 -4.23 -8.61 -21.98
CA GLN A 242 -4.11 -8.93 -20.54
C GLN A 242 -3.35 -10.23 -20.25
N GLY A 243 -2.68 -10.80 -21.25
CA GLY A 243 -1.87 -12.00 -21.11
C GLY A 243 -0.58 -11.74 -20.35
N MET A 244 -0.17 -12.68 -19.49
CA MET A 244 1.10 -12.60 -18.76
C MET A 244 2.29 -12.56 -19.74
N MET A 245 3.26 -11.70 -19.45
CA MET A 245 4.46 -11.49 -20.27
C MET A 245 5.69 -11.28 -19.40
N CYS A 246 6.83 -11.76 -19.88
CA CYS A 246 8.14 -11.53 -19.30
C CYS A 246 8.89 -10.47 -20.12
N LEU A 247 9.25 -9.36 -19.48
CA LEU A 247 9.94 -8.22 -20.08
C LEU A 247 11.45 -8.41 -19.92
N CYS A 248 12.14 -8.74 -21.02
CA CYS A 248 13.53 -9.21 -20.99
C CYS A 248 14.56 -8.13 -21.38
N SER A 249 14.16 -7.19 -22.21
CA SER A 249 14.97 -6.04 -22.64
C SER A 249 14.07 -5.01 -23.33
N SER A 250 14.61 -3.85 -23.73
CA SER A 250 13.86 -2.81 -24.44
C SER A 250 13.27 -3.26 -25.80
N SER A 251 13.75 -4.37 -26.36
CA SER A 251 13.37 -4.84 -27.70
C SER A 251 12.86 -6.28 -27.74
N PHE A 252 12.82 -6.99 -26.62
CA PHE A 252 12.41 -8.39 -26.59
C PHE A 252 11.56 -8.71 -25.37
N ASN A 253 10.35 -9.18 -25.62
CA ASN A 253 9.43 -9.72 -24.63
C ASN A 253 9.21 -11.21 -24.90
N ALA A 254 9.09 -12.00 -23.84
CA ALA A 254 8.84 -13.43 -23.89
C ALA A 254 7.58 -13.80 -23.12
N THR A 255 7.03 -14.99 -23.34
CA THR A 255 5.80 -15.41 -22.64
C THR A 255 6.07 -15.86 -21.20
N ARG A 256 7.28 -16.36 -20.88
CA ARG A 256 7.58 -16.96 -19.56
C ARG A 256 8.95 -16.64 -19.00
N GLU A 257 10.00 -16.64 -19.83
CA GLU A 257 11.38 -16.47 -19.38
C GLU A 257 12.23 -15.83 -20.48
N CYS A 258 13.28 -15.13 -20.06
CA CYS A 258 14.27 -14.54 -20.93
C CYS A 258 15.32 -15.57 -21.33
N GLY A 259 15.49 -15.79 -22.63
CA GLY A 259 16.54 -16.66 -23.13
C GLY A 259 17.93 -16.05 -22.88
N LYS A 260 18.89 -16.88 -22.45
CA LYS A 260 20.31 -16.56 -22.61
C LYS A 260 20.67 -16.84 -24.08
N ASN A 261 20.68 -15.80 -24.91
CA ASN A 261 20.96 -15.78 -26.35
C ASN A 261 19.79 -16.20 -27.25
N CYS A 262 19.26 -15.24 -28.01
CA CYS A 262 18.76 -15.46 -29.36
C CYS A 262 19.86 -15.02 -30.33
#